data_AF-A0A8H7KUP6-F1
#
_entry.id   AF-A0A8H7KUP6-F1
#
_cell.length_a   1.000
_cell.length_b   1.000
_cell.length_c   1.000
_cell.angle_alpha   90.00
_cell.angle_beta   90.00
_cell.angle_gamma   90.00
#
_symmetry.space_group_name_H-M   'P 1'
#
loop_
_entity.id
_entity.type
_entity.pdbx_description
1 polymer ?
#
loop_
_entity_poly.entity_id
_entity_poly.type
_entity_poly.pdbx_seq_one_letter_code
_entity_poly.pdbx_strand_id
1 'polypeptide(L)'
;MSTSPDRKSWAQNKITALYSADSDKGLEQAFQSTFASSVQIKVSDEAWQREDLKSDLLSRRGAAVSATVEWDRCDVETTDEQTGSFNGAFTVKRSMRYRIRAAPAQLHTHISTSAQ
;
A
#
# COMPACT_ATOMS: atom_id res chain seq x y z
N MET A 1 -15.71 1.08 -27.17
CA MET A 1 -14.55 1.81 -26.60
C MET A 1 -14.83 1.95 -25.12
N SER A 2 -14.41 0.97 -24.31
CA SER A 2 -14.93 0.77 -22.96
C SER A 2 -13.79 0.87 -21.94
N THR A 3 -13.63 2.08 -21.41
CA THR A 3 -13.20 2.42 -20.04
C THR A 3 -12.06 1.61 -19.37
N SER A 4 -10.83 1.85 -19.83
CA SER A 4 -9.59 1.66 -19.05
C SER A 4 -9.38 2.55 -17.78
N PRO A 5 -10.20 3.58 -17.42
CA PRO A 5 -9.92 4.44 -16.24
C PRO A 5 -10.18 3.87 -14.83
N ASP A 6 -10.85 2.73 -14.65
CA ASP A 6 -11.31 2.36 -13.30
C ASP A 6 -10.27 1.55 -12.49
N ARG A 7 -9.59 0.57 -13.11
CA ARG A 7 -8.69 -0.34 -12.37
C ARG A 7 -7.42 0.31 -11.83
N LYS A 8 -6.82 1.21 -12.61
CA LYS A 8 -5.65 1.99 -12.19
C LYS A 8 -5.99 2.85 -10.98
N SER A 9 -7.08 3.61 -11.09
CA SER A 9 -7.60 4.45 -10.02
C SER A 9 -7.97 3.63 -8.79
N TRP A 10 -8.61 2.47 -8.99
CA TRP A 10 -8.93 1.52 -7.92
C TRP A 10 -7.67 1.05 -7.19
N ALA A 11 -6.65 0.57 -7.91
CA ALA A 11 -5.41 0.08 -7.30
C ALA A 11 -4.68 1.19 -6.55
N GLN A 12 -4.60 2.39 -7.14
CA GLN A 12 -4.00 3.54 -6.47
C GLN A 12 -4.76 3.93 -5.20
N ASN A 13 -6.09 3.95 -5.24
CA ASN A 13 -6.92 4.28 -4.09
C ASN A 13 -6.76 3.25 -2.97
N LYS A 14 -6.74 1.95 -3.30
CA LYS A 14 -6.59 0.86 -2.33
C LYS A 14 -5.23 0.89 -1.64
N ILE A 15 -4.16 1.01 -2.41
CA ILE A 15 -2.79 1.07 -1.88
C ILE A 15 -2.57 2.36 -1.10
N THR A 16 -3.07 3.49 -1.59
CA THR A 16 -2.99 4.77 -0.86
C THR A 16 -3.70 4.68 0.48
N ALA A 17 -4.92 4.12 0.52
CA ALA A 17 -5.67 3.89 1.76
C ALA A 17 -4.94 2.96 2.73
N LEU A 18 -4.27 1.92 2.22
CA LEU A 18 -3.52 0.97 3.03
C LEU A 18 -2.32 1.62 3.75
N TYR A 19 -1.56 2.45 3.03
CA TYR A 19 -0.32 3.04 3.54
C TYR A 19 -0.50 4.42 4.19
N SER A 20 -1.62 5.10 3.97
CA SER A 20 -1.93 6.44 4.50
C SER A 20 -3.05 6.44 5.53
N ALA A 21 -3.42 5.29 6.09
CA ALA A 21 -4.48 5.20 7.08
C ALA A 21 -4.13 5.94 8.38
N ASP A 22 -5.03 6.82 8.84
CA ASP A 22 -4.82 7.63 10.05
C ASP A 22 -5.07 6.87 11.36
N SER A 23 -5.77 5.73 11.31
CA SER A 23 -6.15 4.92 12.47
C SER A 23 -5.99 3.42 12.20
N ASP A 24 -5.81 2.63 13.27
CA ASP A 24 -5.74 1.16 13.16
C ASP A 24 -7.02 0.57 12.56
N LYS A 25 -8.18 1.13 12.94
CA LYS A 25 -9.48 0.74 12.36
C LYS A 25 -9.56 1.07 10.87
N GLY A 26 -9.07 2.23 10.46
CA GLY A 26 -9.02 2.61 9.04
C GLY A 26 -8.08 1.69 8.24
N LEU A 27 -6.94 1.34 8.81
CA LEU A 27 -5.99 0.40 8.22
C LEU A 27 -6.62 -0.99 8.08
N GLU A 28 -7.28 -1.50 9.12
CA GLU A 28 -8.00 -2.77 9.07
C GLU A 28 -9.02 -2.80 7.92
N GLN A 29 -9.85 -1.76 7.82
CA GLN A 29 -10.86 -1.66 6.76
C GLN A 29 -10.20 -1.60 5.37
N ALA A 30 -9.15 -0.80 5.21
CA ALA A 30 -8.40 -0.73 3.97
C ALA A 30 -7.79 -2.10 3.59
N PHE A 31 -7.21 -2.80 4.57
CA PHE A 31 -6.59 -4.11 4.41
C PHE A 31 -7.61 -5.16 3.95
N GLN A 32 -8.75 -5.28 4.65
CA GLN A 32 -9.81 -6.21 4.27
C GLN A 32 -10.40 -5.90 2.90
N SER A 33 -10.47 -4.62 2.54
CA SER A 33 -11.01 -4.19 1.24
C SER A 33 -10.03 -4.33 0.06
N THR A 34 -8.75 -4.61 0.34
CA THR A 34 -7.68 -4.70 -0.67
C THR A 34 -7.29 -6.15 -0.94
N PHE A 35 -7.22 -6.97 0.11
CA PHE A 35 -6.74 -8.35 0.00
C PHE A 35 -7.86 -9.36 0.21
N ALA A 36 -7.97 -10.33 -0.69
CA ALA A 36 -8.79 -11.53 -0.47
C ALA A 36 -8.21 -12.38 0.67
N SER A 37 -9.05 -13.23 1.28
CA SER A 37 -8.62 -14.14 2.36
C SER A 37 -7.58 -15.17 1.92
N SER A 38 -7.61 -15.57 0.64
CA SER A 38 -6.70 -16.55 0.04
C SER A 38 -5.51 -15.93 -0.71
N VAL A 39 -5.21 -14.64 -0.47
CA VAL A 39 -4.12 -13.96 -1.17
C VAL A 39 -2.76 -14.60 -0.86
N GLN A 40 -1.93 -14.72 -1.89
CA GLN A 40 -0.52 -15.08 -1.75
C GLN A 40 0.30 -13.80 -1.74
N ILE A 41 1.07 -13.58 -0.67
CA ILE A 41 1.87 -12.37 -0.49
C ILE A 41 3.33 -12.75 -0.51
N LYS A 42 4.12 -11.99 -1.26
CA LYS A 42 5.58 -12.03 -1.20
C LYS A 42 6.12 -10.65 -0.87
N VAL A 43 7.04 -10.59 0.09
CA VAL A 43 7.78 -9.38 0.44
C VAL A 43 9.26 -9.71 0.27
N SER A 44 9.93 -9.04 -0.66
CA SER A 44 11.34 -9.33 -0.99
C SER A 44 11.60 -10.82 -1.29
N ASP A 45 10.76 -11.42 -2.13
CA ASP A 45 10.76 -12.84 -2.53
C ASP A 45 10.45 -13.87 -1.43
N GLU A 46 10.26 -13.43 -0.19
CA GLU A 46 9.84 -14.31 0.90
C GLU A 46 8.31 -14.41 0.96
N ALA A 47 7.79 -15.63 1.11
CA ALA A 47 6.36 -15.86 1.26
C ALA A 47 5.90 -15.42 2.65
N TRP A 48 4.90 -14.54 2.70
CA TRP A 48 4.34 -13.99 3.93
C TRP A 48 2.89 -14.43 4.09
N GLN A 49 2.47 -14.70 5.33
CA GLN A 49 1.05 -14.86 5.61
C GLN A 49 0.36 -13.50 5.55
N ARG A 50 -0.93 -13.51 5.22
CA ARG A 50 -1.76 -12.30 5.18
C ARG A 50 -1.72 -11.53 6.50
N GLU A 51 -1.80 -12.23 7.63
CA GLU A 51 -1.80 -11.59 8.95
C GLU A 51 -0.43 -11.05 9.35
N ASP A 52 0.67 -11.61 8.84
CA ASP A 52 2.02 -11.09 9.09
C ASP A 52 2.19 -9.72 8.43
N LEU A 53 1.75 -9.58 7.17
CA LEU A 53 1.77 -8.29 6.48
C LEU A 53 0.93 -7.25 7.22
N LYS A 54 -0.26 -7.64 7.68
CA LYS A 54 -1.15 -6.77 8.43
C LYS A 54 -0.52 -6.28 9.73
N SER A 55 0.12 -7.18 10.47
CA SER A 55 0.85 -6.86 11.71
C SER A 55 2.00 -5.88 11.46
N ASP A 56 2.77 -6.09 10.39
CA ASP A 56 3.83 -5.17 9.96
C ASP A 56 3.27 -3.78 9.61
N LEU A 57 2.17 -3.70 8.86
CA LEU A 57 1.54 -2.43 8.51
C LEU A 57 1.03 -1.67 9.75
N LEU A 58 0.41 -2.37 10.70
CA LEU A 58 -0.01 -1.80 11.98
C LEU A 58 1.17 -1.28 12.80
N SER A 59 2.25 -2.06 12.90
CA SER A 59 3.48 -1.66 13.57
C SER A 59 4.06 -0.37 12.97
N ARG A 60 4.17 -0.30 11.63
CA ARG A 60 4.67 0.89 10.92
C ARG A 60 3.78 2.11 11.12
N ARG A 61 2.46 1.93 11.13
CA ARG A 61 1.50 3.02 11.40
C ARG A 61 1.62 3.52 12.84
N GLY A 62 1.75 2.61 13.81
CA GLY A 62 1.94 2.95 15.22
C GLY A 62 3.21 3.78 15.49
N ALA A 63 4.28 3.56 14.71
CA ALA A 63 5.53 4.32 14.82
C ALA A 63 5.45 5.74 14.20
N ALA A 64 4.46 6.01 13.35
CA ALA A 64 4.29 7.27 12.65
C ALA A 64 3.17 8.14 13.28
N VAL A 65 3.20 9.42 12.94
CA VAL A 65 2.15 10.42 13.22
C VAL A 65 1.24 10.55 12.00
N SER A 66 1.83 10.58 10.81
CA SER A 66 1.12 10.65 9.54
C SER A 66 1.90 9.92 8.46
N ALA A 67 1.20 9.53 7.40
CA ALA A 67 1.78 8.91 6.22
C ALA A 67 1.14 9.47 4.95
N THR A 68 1.93 9.59 3.90
CA THR A 68 1.47 10.04 2.57
C THR A 68 2.13 9.18 1.50
N VAL A 69 1.38 8.86 0.46
CA VAL A 69 1.86 8.06 -0.68
C VAL A 69 2.04 8.97 -1.89
N GLU A 70 3.22 8.90 -2.49
CA GLU A 70 3.54 9.55 -3.76
C GLU A 70 3.81 8.47 -4.81
N TRP A 71 3.08 8.52 -5.92
CA TRP A 71 3.16 7.50 -6.96
C TRP A 71 4.22 7.86 -8.00
N ASP A 72 5.15 6.94 -8.25
CA ASP A 72 6.18 7.06 -9.28
C ASP A 72 5.75 6.36 -10.57
N ARG A 73 5.17 5.15 -10.44
CA ARG A 73 4.70 4.33 -11.56
C ARG A 73 3.45 3.56 -11.17
N CYS A 74 2.51 3.42 -12.10
CA CYS A 74 1.29 2.64 -11.89
C CYS A 74 0.77 2.17 -13.25
N ASP A 75 1.11 0.93 -13.59
CA ASP A 75 0.70 0.26 -14.81
C ASP A 75 -0.26 -0.87 -14.47
N VAL A 76 -1.34 -0.96 -15.23
CA VAL A 76 -2.31 -2.04 -15.12
C VAL A 76 -2.43 -2.65 -16.50
N GLU A 77 -2.09 -3.93 -16.59
CA GLU A 77 -2.32 -4.73 -17.78
C GLU A 77 -3.54 -5.59 -17.52
N THR A 78 -4.46 -5.61 -18.49
CA THR A 78 -5.70 -6.37 -18.38
C THR A 78 -5.59 -7.54 -19.34
N THR A 79 -5.55 -8.77 -18.79
CA THR A 79 -5.50 -9.99 -19.59
C THR A 79 -6.90 -10.41 -20.01
N ASP A 80 -7.89 -10.32 -19.10
CA ASP A 80 -9.32 -10.58 -19.35
C ASP A 80 -10.24 -9.55 -18.66
N GLU A 81 -11.55 -9.63 -18.90
CA GLU A 81 -12.56 -8.81 -18.19
C GLU A 81 -12.55 -9.00 -16.65
N GLN A 82 -11.88 -10.02 -16.11
CA GLN A 82 -11.81 -10.29 -14.67
C GLN A 82 -10.39 -10.41 -14.09
N THR A 83 -9.39 -10.64 -14.94
CA THR A 83 -7.99 -10.83 -14.53
C THR A 83 -7.14 -9.67 -15.03
N GLY A 84 -6.12 -9.28 -14.28
CA GLY A 84 -5.22 -8.23 -14.70
C GLY A 84 -4.03 -8.13 -13.76
N SER A 85 -2.88 -7.84 -14.34
CA SER A 85 -1.67 -7.61 -13.57
C SER A 85 -1.49 -6.12 -13.28
N PHE A 86 -1.09 -5.82 -12.05
CA PHE A 86 -0.77 -4.49 -11.59
C PHE A 86 0.72 -4.41 -11.29
N ASN A 87 1.40 -3.41 -11.84
CA ASN A 87 2.80 -3.10 -11.54
C ASN A 87 2.89 -1.65 -11.06
N GLY A 88 3.20 -1.48 -9.78
CA GLY A 88 3.25 -0.18 -9.11
C GLY A 88 4.62 0.10 -8.50
N ALA A 89 5.01 1.37 -8.53
CA ALA A 89 6.11 1.90 -7.73
C ALA A 89 5.65 3.20 -7.05
N PHE A 90 5.83 3.29 -5.75
CA PHE A 90 5.45 4.46 -4.97
C PHE A 90 6.35 4.65 -3.76
N THR A 91 6.39 5.89 -3.28
CA THR A 91 7.14 6.30 -2.11
C THR A 91 6.17 6.62 -0.97
N VAL A 92 6.34 5.94 0.17
CA VAL A 92 5.60 6.24 1.39
C VAL A 92 6.44 7.17 2.26
N LYS A 93 5.96 8.40 2.46
CA LYS A 93 6.55 9.37 3.38
C LYS A 93 5.84 9.30 4.72
N ARG A 94 6.55 8.96 5.78
CA ARG A 94 6.03 8.93 7.16
C ARG A 94 6.66 10.02 8.00
N SER A 95 5.83 10.81 8.67
CA SER A 95 6.27 11.71 9.74
C SER A 95 6.31 10.92 11.03
N MET A 96 7.49 10.79 11.65
CA MET A 96 7.69 9.98 12.84
C MET A 96 7.37 10.78 14.11
N ARG A 97 7.10 10.06 15.20
CA ARG A 97 6.83 10.70 16.51
C ARG A 97 8.07 11.39 17.10
N TYR A 98 9.25 10.86 16.78
CA TYR A 98 10.52 11.43 17.21
C TYR A 98 10.92 12.63 16.35
N ARG A 99 11.56 13.62 16.98
CA ARG A 99 12.02 14.85 16.31
C ARG A 99 13.54 14.82 16.16
N ILE A 100 14.02 15.34 15.04
CA ILE A 100 15.43 15.67 14.83
C ILE A 100 15.51 17.19 14.83
N ARG A 101 16.13 17.75 15.88
CA ARG A 101 16.10 19.20 16.15
C ARG A 101 14.66 19.70 16.30
N ALA A 102 14.27 20.73 15.56
CA ALA A 102 12.95 21.37 15.65
C ALA A 102 11.86 20.73 14.78
N ALA A 103 12.20 19.78 13.91
CA ALA A 103 11.25 19.15 12.97
C ALA A 103 11.04 17.65 13.27
N PRO A 104 9.87 17.08 12.96
CA PRO A 104 9.67 15.63 12.98
C PRO A 104 10.66 14.91 12.07
N ALA A 105 11.17 13.76 12.51
CA ALA A 105 11.93 12.89 11.63
C ALA A 105 11.03 12.36 10.51
N GLN A 106 11.55 12.28 9.29
CA GLN A 106 10.82 11.74 8.15
C GLN A 106 11.45 10.43 7.70
N LEU A 107 10.63 9.42 7.48
CA LEU A 107 11.03 8.14 6.89
C LEU A 107 10.42 8.03 5.50
N HIS A 108 11.26 7.88 4.48
CA HIS A 108 10.84 7.65 3.10
C HIS A 108 11.10 6.20 2.75
N THR A 109 10.06 5.47 2.36
CA THR A 109 10.15 4.07 1.95
C THR A 109 9.72 3.94 0.50
N HIS A 110 10.64 3.54 -0.36
CA HIS A 110 10.32 3.19 -1.75
C HIS A 110 9.79 1.76 -1.78
N ILE A 111 8.64 1.57 -2.42
CA ILE A 111 7.97 0.28 -2.54
C ILE A 111 7.68 0.01 -4.01
N SER A 112 8.23 -1.09 -4.52
CA SER A 112 7.84 -1.69 -5.79
C SER A 112 6.93 -2.87 -5.51
N THR A 113 5.78 -2.93 -6.18
CA THR A 113 4.80 -3.99 -6.01
C THR A 113 4.31 -4.47 -7.37
N SER A 114 4.10 -5.77 -7.44
CA SER A 114 3.49 -6.43 -8.59
C SER A 114 2.41 -7.38 -8.08
N ALA A 115 1.25 -7.37 -8.71
CA ALA A 115 0.15 -8.29 -8.44
C ALA A 115 -0.36 -8.88 -9.76
N GLN A 116 -0.87 -10.11 -9.72
CA GLN A 116 -1.43 -10.85 -10.84
C GLN A 116 -2.77 -11.47 -10.42
#